data_AF-A0AAQ0BQY8-F1
#
_entry.id   AF-A0AAQ0BQY8-F1
#
_cell.length_a   1.000
_cell.length_b   1.000
_cell.length_c   1.000
_cell.angle_alpha   90.00
_cell.angle_beta   90.00
_cell.angle_gamma   90.00
#
_symmetry.space_group_name_H-M   'P 1'
#
loop_
_entity.id
_entity.type
_entity.pdbx_description
1 polymer ?
#
loop_
_entity_poly.entity_id
_entity_poly.type
_entity_poly.pdbx_seq_one_letter_code
_entity_poly.pdbx_strand_id
1 'polypeptide(L)'
;MRACLGTCLSAVLLGVAGASLAAPLCQTQTQGSHTSKLCIEQTPFKHDYYTLWVDDAPVFMLPDDYVENVSLTHTVPEDDSNEFPLSKQGMHSVAITGGCRPLVELQGAGSAAVSVETGRVCSFVWGQQALVKDMRFRFE
;
A
#
# COMPACT_ATOMS: atom_id res chain seq x y z
N MET A 1 52.15 45.34 30.20
CA MET A 1 51.11 44.86 29.27
C MET A 1 51.32 43.37 29.04
N ARG A 2 50.49 42.52 29.66
CA ARG A 2 50.41 41.08 29.39
C ARG A 2 48.92 40.77 29.25
N ALA A 3 48.52 40.40 28.06
CA ALA A 3 47.19 39.91 27.73
C ALA A 3 47.28 38.40 27.56
N CYS A 4 46.29 37.67 28.05
CA CYS A 4 45.73 36.53 27.31
C CYS A 4 44.33 36.26 27.86
N LEU A 5 43.34 36.66 27.07
CA LEU A 5 41.92 36.43 27.29
C LEU A 5 41.57 34.97 26.97
N GLY A 6 40.76 34.38 27.86
CA GLY A 6 39.43 33.85 27.52
C GLY A 6 39.32 32.74 26.47
N THR A 7 39.17 31.53 26.97
CA THR A 7 38.62 30.33 26.31
C THR A 7 37.26 30.58 25.65
N CYS A 8 37.10 30.18 24.39
CA CYS A 8 35.79 29.96 23.76
C CYS A 8 35.67 28.48 23.38
N LEU A 9 34.89 27.70 24.14
CA LEU A 9 34.40 26.39 23.72
C LEU A 9 33.20 26.61 22.79
N SER A 10 33.37 26.41 21.49
CA SER A 10 32.26 26.33 20.54
C SER A 10 31.75 24.89 20.50
N ALA A 11 30.58 24.64 21.11
CA ALA A 11 29.86 23.39 20.97
C ALA A 11 29.18 23.34 19.58
N VAL A 12 29.68 22.47 18.71
CA VAL A 12 29.06 22.16 17.42
C VAL A 12 27.89 21.21 17.68
N LEU A 13 26.66 21.73 17.60
CA LEU A 13 25.45 20.92 17.54
C LEU A 13 25.35 20.29 16.15
N LEU A 14 25.76 19.02 16.03
CA LEU A 14 25.46 18.16 14.89
C LEU A 14 23.95 17.88 14.87
N GLY A 15 23.21 18.65 14.09
CA GLY A 15 21.82 18.34 13.75
C GLY A 15 21.79 17.13 12.82
N VAL A 16 21.39 15.98 13.34
CA VAL A 16 21.09 14.80 12.53
C VAL A 16 19.75 15.07 11.85
N ALA A 17 19.77 15.43 10.56
CA ALA A 17 18.57 15.45 9.75
C ALA A 17 18.10 13.99 9.57
N GLY A 18 17.20 13.55 10.44
CA GLY A 18 16.49 12.29 10.23
C GLY A 18 15.68 12.41 8.95
N ALA A 19 15.99 11.61 7.93
CA ALA A 19 15.14 11.45 6.77
C ALA A 19 13.79 10.89 7.26
N SER A 20 12.73 11.71 7.23
CA SER A 20 11.38 11.21 7.43
C SER A 20 11.01 10.41 6.19
N LEU A 21 10.87 9.10 6.32
CA LEU A 21 10.17 8.31 5.31
C LEU A 21 8.74 8.84 5.22
N ALA A 22 8.21 9.00 4.00
CA ALA A 22 6.81 9.36 3.81
C ALA A 22 5.94 8.29 4.48
N ALA A 23 4.89 8.71 5.19
CA ALA A 23 3.95 7.76 5.75
C ALA A 23 3.25 6.99 4.61
N PRO A 24 2.97 5.68 4.77
CA PRO A 24 2.24 4.93 3.76
C PRO A 24 0.87 5.55 3.47
N LEU A 25 0.47 5.55 2.20
CA LEU A 25 -0.87 5.98 1.79
C LEU A 25 -1.87 4.85 2.12
N CYS A 26 -2.58 4.97 3.24
CA CYS A 26 -3.53 3.96 3.70
C CYS A 26 -4.99 4.40 3.52
N GLN A 27 -5.83 3.47 3.08
CA GLN A 27 -7.28 3.64 3.09
C GLN A 27 -7.97 2.41 3.68
N THR A 28 -9.11 2.64 4.31
CA THR A 28 -9.95 1.61 4.92
C THR A 28 -11.33 1.64 4.27
N GLN A 29 -11.91 0.47 4.03
CA GLN A 29 -13.26 0.32 3.51
C GLN A 29 -13.93 -0.89 4.15
N THR A 30 -15.18 -0.72 4.59
CA THR A 30 -16.01 -1.82 5.10
C THR A 30 -16.95 -2.30 3.99
N GLN A 31 -17.00 -3.61 3.78
CA GLN A 31 -17.89 -4.29 2.84
C GLN A 31 -18.61 -5.43 3.57
N GLY A 32 -19.94 -5.30 3.75
CA GLY A 32 -20.68 -6.24 4.59
C GLY A 32 -20.17 -6.22 6.03
N SER A 33 -19.79 -7.38 6.55
CA SER A 33 -19.22 -7.56 7.89
C SER A 33 -17.68 -7.43 7.96
N HIS A 34 -17.01 -7.22 6.83
CA HIS A 34 -15.55 -7.23 6.75
C HIS A 34 -14.99 -5.83 6.55
N THR A 35 -13.90 -5.52 7.25
CA THR A 35 -13.18 -4.26 7.09
C THR A 35 -11.82 -4.51 6.47
N SER A 36 -11.60 -3.92 5.30
CA SER A 36 -10.34 -3.98 4.57
C SER A 36 -9.53 -2.71 4.79
N LYS A 37 -8.22 -2.85 4.92
CA LYS A 37 -7.26 -1.75 4.83
C LYS A 37 -6.28 -2.06 3.70
N LEU A 38 -6.03 -1.10 2.83
CA LEU A 38 -5.01 -1.19 1.79
C LEU A 38 -4.06 -0.01 1.96
N CYS A 39 -2.77 -0.31 2.08
CA CYS A 39 -1.73 0.70 2.17
C CYS A 39 -0.76 0.59 0.99
N ILE A 40 -0.32 1.73 0.50
CA ILE A 40 0.73 1.86 -0.52
C ILE A 40 1.95 2.49 0.16
N GLU A 41 3.02 1.71 0.26
CA GLU A 41 4.32 2.18 0.73
C GLU A 41 5.12 2.70 -0.46
N GLN A 42 5.31 4.02 -0.53
CA GLN A 42 6.04 4.65 -1.61
C GLN A 42 7.46 4.99 -1.17
N THR A 43 8.45 4.50 -1.91
CA THR A 43 9.85 4.79 -1.64
C THR A 43 10.53 5.33 -2.91
N PRO A 44 11.12 6.54 -2.88
CA PRO A 44 11.79 7.09 -4.05
C PRO A 44 12.80 6.13 -4.67
N PHE A 45 12.73 5.97 -5.99
CA PHE A 45 13.60 5.09 -6.79
C PHE A 45 13.51 3.59 -6.43
N LYS A 46 12.41 3.15 -5.81
CA LYS A 46 12.09 1.74 -5.57
C LYS A 46 10.65 1.45 -6.00
N HIS A 47 10.31 0.16 -6.06
CA HIS A 47 8.94 -0.29 -6.24
C HIS A 47 8.06 0.17 -5.07
N ASP A 48 6.83 0.55 -5.40
CA ASP A 48 5.79 0.75 -4.40
C ASP A 48 5.26 -0.62 -3.93
N TYR A 49 4.96 -0.75 -2.64
CA TYR A 49 4.40 -1.99 -2.07
C TYR A 49 2.96 -1.80 -1.59
N TYR A 50 2.10 -2.71 -2.03
CA TYR A 50 0.67 -2.73 -1.74
C TYR A 50 0.39 -3.83 -0.73
N THR A 51 -0.05 -3.45 0.46
CA THR A 51 -0.37 -4.41 1.52
C THR A 51 -1.86 -4.39 1.81
N LEU A 52 -2.52 -5.54 1.67
CA LEU A 52 -3.94 -5.72 1.99
C LEU A 52 -4.06 -6.40 3.36
N TRP A 53 -4.86 -5.79 4.23
CA TRP A 53 -5.37 -6.40 5.46
C TRP A 53 -6.88 -6.54 5.38
N VAL A 54 -7.40 -7.59 5.98
CA VAL A 54 -8.83 -7.80 6.18
C VAL A 54 -9.06 -8.23 7.62
N ASP A 55 -9.95 -7.53 8.32
CA ASP A 55 -10.26 -7.74 9.74
C ASP A 55 -8.98 -7.80 10.61
N ASP A 56 -8.11 -6.80 10.39
CA ASP A 56 -6.80 -6.63 11.03
C ASP A 56 -5.76 -7.73 10.77
N ALA A 57 -6.06 -8.71 9.92
CA ALA A 57 -5.12 -9.75 9.54
C ALA A 57 -4.47 -9.46 8.17
N PRO A 58 -3.14 -9.57 8.03
CA PRO A 58 -2.46 -9.37 6.76
C PRO A 58 -2.78 -10.50 5.78
N VAL A 59 -3.13 -10.13 4.55
CA VAL A 59 -3.51 -11.08 3.50
C VAL A 59 -2.39 -11.25 2.49
N PHE A 60 -1.89 -10.14 1.93
CA PHE A 60 -0.73 -10.14 1.05
C PHE A 60 0.01 -8.80 1.11
N MET A 61 1.25 -8.82 0.63
CA MET A 61 2.03 -7.65 0.24
C MET A 61 2.62 -7.92 -1.14
N LEU A 62 2.32 -7.06 -2.11
CA LEU A 62 2.74 -7.21 -3.51
C LEU A 62 3.38 -5.91 -4.00
N PRO A 63 4.44 -5.96 -4.83
CA PRO A 63 4.95 -4.76 -5.48
C PRO A 63 3.99 -4.29 -6.58
N ASP A 64 4.10 -3.02 -6.95
CA ASP A 64 3.37 -2.34 -8.03
C ASP A 64 3.30 -3.11 -9.36
N ASP A 65 4.36 -3.82 -9.74
CA ASP A 65 4.44 -4.62 -10.97
C ASP A 65 3.46 -5.81 -11.00
N TYR A 66 3.09 -6.35 -9.83
CA TYR A 66 2.25 -7.56 -9.73
C TYR A 66 0.85 -7.30 -9.16
N VAL A 67 0.55 -6.06 -8.75
CA VAL A 67 -0.75 -5.72 -8.14
C VAL A 67 -1.85 -5.42 -9.16
N GLU A 68 -1.52 -5.27 -10.45
CA GLU A 68 -2.49 -4.84 -11.48
C GLU A 68 -3.57 -5.89 -11.78
N ASN A 69 -3.20 -7.17 -11.71
CA ASN A 69 -4.10 -8.30 -11.91
C ASN A 69 -3.68 -9.47 -11.03
N VAL A 70 -4.30 -9.57 -9.86
CA VAL A 70 -4.00 -10.55 -8.82
C VAL A 70 -4.99 -11.70 -8.91
N SER A 71 -4.46 -12.92 -8.85
CA SER A 71 -5.23 -14.14 -8.65
C SER A 71 -4.46 -15.07 -7.71
N LEU A 72 -4.90 -15.16 -6.45
CA LEU A 72 -4.32 -16.01 -5.43
C LEU A 72 -5.34 -17.08 -5.06
N THR A 73 -5.03 -18.35 -5.31
CA THR A 73 -5.94 -19.46 -5.02
C THR A 73 -5.45 -20.23 -3.81
N HIS A 74 -6.35 -20.49 -2.86
CA HIS A 74 -6.12 -21.28 -1.68
C HIS A 74 -7.00 -22.54 -1.70
N THR A 75 -6.40 -23.68 -1.36
CA THR A 75 -7.14 -24.93 -1.15
C THR A 75 -7.42 -25.08 0.34
N VAL A 76 -8.69 -25.10 0.71
CA VAL A 76 -9.11 -25.21 2.10
C VAL A 76 -8.91 -26.67 2.56
N PRO A 77 -8.11 -26.92 3.61
CA PRO A 77 -7.91 -28.25 4.17
C PRO A 77 -9.22 -28.87 4.66
N GLU A 78 -9.37 -30.19 4.56
CA GLU A 78 -10.58 -30.90 4.98
C GLU A 78 -10.89 -30.77 6.47
N ASP A 79 -9.87 -30.58 7.30
CA ASP A 79 -10.00 -30.41 8.74
C ASP A 79 -10.24 -28.95 9.16
N ASP A 80 -10.30 -28.03 8.20
CA ASP A 80 -10.56 -26.60 8.41
C ASP A 80 -9.61 -25.95 9.45
N SER A 81 -8.44 -26.54 9.66
CA SER A 81 -7.53 -26.16 10.73
C SER A 81 -6.78 -24.86 10.40
N ASN A 82 -6.92 -23.87 11.29
CA ASN A 82 -6.28 -22.55 11.24
C ASN A 82 -6.44 -21.76 9.91
N GLU A 83 -7.69 -21.63 9.47
CA GLU A 83 -8.06 -20.88 8.26
C GLU A 83 -8.64 -19.50 8.57
N PHE A 84 -8.46 -18.55 7.64
CA PHE A 84 -9.22 -17.29 7.68
C PHE A 84 -10.72 -17.58 7.64
N PRO A 85 -11.57 -16.89 8.43
CA PRO A 85 -13.02 -17.04 8.35
C PRO A 85 -13.56 -16.87 6.91
N LEU A 86 -12.96 -15.94 6.15
CA LEU A 86 -13.28 -15.71 4.74
C LEU A 86 -12.85 -16.83 3.80
N SER A 87 -11.95 -17.73 4.19
CA SER A 87 -11.65 -18.93 3.39
C SER A 87 -12.79 -19.96 3.46
N LYS A 88 -13.56 -19.96 4.56
CA LYS A 88 -14.58 -20.98 4.86
C LYS A 88 -15.93 -20.68 4.22
N GLN A 89 -15.96 -20.54 2.90
CA GLN A 89 -17.19 -20.23 2.14
C GLN A 89 -17.92 -21.49 1.61
N GLY A 90 -17.63 -22.67 2.18
CA GLY A 90 -18.24 -23.94 1.76
C GLY A 90 -17.67 -24.53 0.46
N MET A 91 -16.49 -24.07 0.02
CA MET A 91 -15.80 -24.53 -1.18
C MET A 91 -14.43 -25.13 -0.80
N HIS A 92 -14.00 -26.18 -1.49
CA HIS A 92 -12.66 -26.76 -1.32
C HIS A 92 -11.53 -25.84 -1.80
N SER A 93 -11.86 -24.86 -2.65
CA SER A 93 -10.93 -23.86 -3.14
C SER A 93 -11.60 -22.50 -3.11
N VAL A 94 -10.84 -21.49 -2.71
CA VAL A 94 -11.27 -20.10 -2.67
C VAL A 94 -10.17 -19.23 -3.27
N ALA A 95 -10.54 -18.17 -3.97
CA ALA A 95 -9.57 -17.29 -4.60
C ALA A 95 -9.76 -15.83 -4.16
N ILE A 96 -8.65 -15.12 -4.03
CA ILE A 96 -8.62 -13.66 -4.02
C ILE A 96 -8.32 -13.21 -5.44
N THR A 97 -9.22 -12.44 -6.03
CA THR A 97 -9.07 -11.89 -7.38
C THR A 97 -9.28 -10.38 -7.39
N GLY A 98 -8.62 -9.68 -8.31
CA GLY A 98 -8.76 -8.24 -8.44
C GLY A 98 -7.48 -7.57 -8.90
N GLY A 99 -7.29 -6.32 -8.50
CA GLY A 99 -6.07 -5.60 -8.77
C GLY A 99 -6.22 -4.09 -8.63
N CYS A 100 -5.11 -3.38 -8.85
CA CYS A 100 -5.01 -1.93 -8.82
C CYS A 100 -4.61 -1.42 -10.20
N ARG A 101 -5.51 -0.70 -10.89
CA ARG A 101 -5.24 -0.11 -12.21
C ARG A 101 -4.80 1.36 -12.06
N PRO A 102 -3.95 1.86 -12.97
CA PRO A 102 -3.51 3.25 -12.94
C PRO A 102 -4.67 4.22 -13.17
N LEU A 103 -4.64 5.34 -12.46
CA LEU A 103 -5.40 6.56 -12.77
C LEU A 103 -4.46 7.47 -13.55
N VAL A 104 -4.83 7.79 -14.79
CA VAL A 104 -3.98 8.55 -15.71
C VAL A 104 -4.63 9.88 -16.04
N GLU A 105 -3.86 10.96 -15.92
CA GLU A 105 -4.26 12.30 -16.32
C GLU A 105 -3.34 12.79 -17.45
N LEU A 106 -3.91 13.55 -18.39
CA LEU A 106 -3.13 14.22 -19.44
C LEU A 106 -2.59 15.54 -18.91
N GLN A 107 -1.28 15.70 -18.93
CA GLN A 107 -0.61 16.95 -18.57
C GLN A 107 0.02 17.59 -19.81
N GLY A 108 -0.11 18.92 -19.94
CA GLY A 108 0.38 19.68 -21.09
C GLY A 108 -0.71 20.03 -22.12
N ALA A 109 -0.31 20.50 -23.29
CA ALA A 109 -1.23 20.97 -24.33
C ALA A 109 -0.79 20.54 -25.74
N GLY A 110 -1.77 20.28 -26.61
CA GLY A 110 -1.53 19.92 -28.01
C GLY A 110 -0.74 18.60 -28.16
N SER A 111 0.17 18.57 -29.12
CA SER A 111 1.02 17.39 -29.39
C SER A 111 2.07 17.11 -28.31
N ALA A 112 2.23 17.98 -27.31
CA ALA A 112 3.15 17.81 -26.19
C ALA A 112 2.48 17.23 -24.94
N ALA A 113 1.19 16.90 -24.99
CA ALA A 113 0.50 16.30 -23.86
C ALA A 113 1.08 14.90 -23.55
N VAL A 114 1.36 14.66 -22.27
CA VAL A 114 1.86 13.38 -21.76
C VAL A 114 0.86 12.77 -20.78
N SER A 115 0.74 11.45 -20.82
CA SER A 115 -0.03 10.68 -19.84
C SER A 115 0.79 10.48 -18.58
N VAL A 116 0.29 10.96 -17.45
CA VAL A 116 0.93 10.83 -16.15
C VAL A 116 0.02 10.02 -15.24
N GLU A 117 0.57 8.97 -14.62
CA GLU A 117 -0.14 8.24 -13.57
C GLU A 117 -0.22 9.13 -12.31
N THR A 118 -1.42 9.44 -11.88
CA THR A 118 -1.70 10.31 -10.72
C THR A 118 -2.21 9.54 -9.51
N GLY A 119 -2.26 8.21 -9.60
CA GLY A 119 -2.76 7.35 -8.54
C GLY A 119 -3.19 5.99 -9.07
N ARG A 120 -3.85 5.21 -8.21
CA ARG A 120 -4.44 3.92 -8.58
C ARG A 120 -5.84 3.75 -8.03
N VAL A 121 -6.61 2.91 -8.71
CA VAL A 121 -7.91 2.43 -8.21
C VAL A 121 -7.89 0.91 -8.07
N CYS A 122 -8.20 0.45 -6.87
CA CYS A 122 -8.08 -0.94 -6.46
C CYS A 122 -9.44 -1.56 -6.19
N SER A 123 -9.60 -2.83 -6.60
CA SER A 123 -10.77 -3.65 -6.31
C SER A 123 -10.32 -5.10 -6.08
N PHE A 124 -10.82 -5.74 -5.03
CA PHE A 124 -10.50 -7.12 -4.66
C PHE A 124 -11.74 -7.85 -4.15
N VAL A 125 -11.86 -9.12 -4.53
CA VAL A 125 -12.90 -10.05 -4.11
C VAL A 125 -12.22 -11.30 -3.55
N TRP A 126 -12.75 -11.84 -2.45
CA TRP A 126 -12.34 -13.12 -1.88
C TRP A 126 -13.52 -14.09 -1.97
N GLY A 127 -13.44 -15.05 -2.89
CA GLY A 127 -14.55 -15.95 -3.19
C GLY A 127 -15.76 -15.16 -3.67
N GLN A 128 -16.82 -15.14 -2.86
CA GLN A 128 -18.07 -14.41 -3.13
C GLN A 128 -18.13 -13.04 -2.43
N GLN A 129 -17.17 -12.73 -1.56
CA GLN A 129 -17.18 -11.51 -0.75
C GLN A 129 -16.31 -10.41 -1.38
N ALA A 130 -16.90 -9.24 -1.64
CA ALA A 130 -16.11 -8.06 -1.99
C ALA A 130 -15.30 -7.60 -0.76
N LEU A 131 -13.99 -7.42 -0.92
CA LEU A 131 -13.12 -6.88 0.12
C LEU A 131 -12.88 -5.39 -0.08
N VAL A 132 -12.56 -5.02 -1.33
CA VAL A 132 -12.25 -3.67 -1.75
C VAL A 132 -13.00 -3.40 -3.05
N LYS A 133 -13.65 -2.25 -3.15
CA LYS A 133 -14.39 -1.84 -4.34
C LYS A 133 -14.06 -0.39 -4.68
N ASP A 134 -13.40 -0.21 -5.83
CA ASP A 134 -13.04 1.07 -6.43
C ASP A 134 -12.37 2.04 -5.45
N MET A 135 -11.50 1.52 -4.57
CA MET A 135 -10.75 2.33 -3.61
C MET A 135 -9.67 3.12 -4.35
N ARG A 136 -9.66 4.45 -4.20
CA ARG A 136 -8.85 5.35 -5.04
C ARG A 136 -7.75 6.01 -4.24
N PHE A 137 -6.51 5.78 -4.65
CA PHE A 137 -5.32 6.45 -4.14
C PHE A 137 -4.91 7.54 -5.12
N ARG A 138 -4.32 8.63 -4.60
CA ARG A 138 -3.64 9.65 -5.39
C ARG A 138 -2.19 9.70 -4.95
N PHE A 139 -1.28 9.80 -5.91
CA PHE A 139 0.14 10.04 -5.69
C PHE A 139 0.38 11.55 -5.75
N GLU A 140 1.18 12.06 -4.82
CA GLU A 140 1.54 13.49 -4.73
C GLU A 140 2.79 13.81 -5.55
#